data_AF-A0A2H3TEJ5-F1
#
_entry.id   AF-A0A2H3TEJ5-F1
#
_cell.length_a   1.000
_cell.length_b   1.000
_cell.length_c   1.000
_cell.angle_alpha   90.00
_cell.angle_beta   90.00
_cell.angle_gamma   90.00
#
_symmetry.space_group_name_H-M   'P 1'
#
loop_
_entity.id
_entity.type
_entity.pdbx_description
1 polymer ?
#
loop_
_entity_poly.entity_id
_entity_poly.type
_entity_poly.pdbx_seq_one_letter_code
_entity_poly.pdbx_strand_id
1 'polypeptide(L)'
;MATAYAHRAGFVHGDIHLGNVLLQLPGSELDHLSIQQVYERNYKPDPCPMTRTDGQPVFSPSVPKNVYTPNWLGKPSYEVLLPEAKLWLADFGTAFNPSQETRLLSYTHLQNRPPEAVFDSTKPLTFSSDIWSLGLMVWEGMGSGPFMSGFLFGENEVIVDQVDALGPLPHEWWEKWETRTNVSTEGGQPKGGRKVWPLQKRFDLILQRGKKTAKLDDEESRAFLDMIKGMLRFRPEECMTADQVLRSEWMSKWALPLAEKAWERKLLN
;
A
#
# COMPACT_ATOMS: atom_id res chain seq x y z
N MET A 1 -9.91 2.54 -7.42
CA MET A 1 -11.29 3.08 -7.40
C MET A 1 -11.62 3.75 -6.08
N ALA A 2 -11.52 3.06 -4.93
CA ALA A 2 -11.82 3.65 -3.62
C ALA A 2 -11.05 4.96 -3.35
N THR A 3 -9.74 5.00 -3.66
CA THR A 3 -8.93 6.22 -3.55
C THR A 3 -9.46 7.36 -4.42
N ALA A 4 -9.87 7.09 -5.65
CA ALA A 4 -10.46 8.11 -6.53
C ALA A 4 -11.78 8.65 -5.96
N TYR A 5 -12.61 7.77 -5.38
CA TYR A 5 -13.82 8.19 -4.70
C TYR A 5 -13.53 9.10 -3.50
N ALA A 6 -12.58 8.72 -2.63
CA ALA A 6 -12.15 9.56 -1.50
C ALA A 6 -11.60 10.92 -1.96
N HIS A 7 -10.74 10.94 -2.97
CA HIS A 7 -10.15 12.15 -3.53
C HIS A 7 -11.22 13.09 -4.11
N ARG A 8 -12.19 12.54 -4.86
CA ARG A 8 -13.33 13.33 -5.39
C ARG A 8 -14.23 13.88 -4.28
N ALA A 9 -14.32 13.19 -3.14
CA ALA A 9 -15.00 13.68 -1.95
C ALA A 9 -14.17 14.72 -1.16
N GLY A 10 -12.94 15.02 -1.60
CA GLY A 10 -12.05 16.00 -0.98
C GLY A 10 -11.15 15.43 0.12
N PHE A 11 -11.08 14.11 0.28
CA PHE A 11 -10.32 13.47 1.34
C PHE A 11 -9.07 12.75 0.83
N VAL A 12 -7.98 12.91 1.55
CA VAL A 12 -6.78 12.08 1.49
C VAL A 12 -6.92 11.02 2.56
N HIS A 13 -6.67 9.75 2.24
CA HIS A 13 -6.70 8.66 3.21
C HIS A 13 -5.53 8.76 4.19
N GLY A 14 -4.32 9.08 3.71
CA GLY A 14 -3.16 9.35 4.53
C GLY A 14 -2.43 8.13 5.09
N ASP A 15 -2.88 6.91 4.75
CA ASP A 15 -2.27 5.66 5.20
C ASP A 15 -2.60 4.46 4.29
N ILE A 16 -2.40 4.61 2.98
CA ILE A 16 -2.69 3.54 2.02
C ILE A 16 -1.60 2.47 2.06
N HIS A 17 -1.96 1.24 2.44
CA HIS A 17 -1.12 0.05 2.36
C HIS A 17 -1.96 -1.22 2.40
N LEU A 18 -1.38 -2.39 2.11
CA LEU A 18 -2.12 -3.66 2.07
C LEU A 18 -2.83 -4.02 3.39
N GLY A 19 -2.26 -3.65 4.54
CA GLY A 19 -2.93 -3.81 5.84
C GLY A 19 -4.26 -3.07 6.01
N ASN A 20 -4.48 -1.99 5.25
CA ASN A 20 -5.73 -1.20 5.24
C ASN A 20 -6.66 -1.59 4.07
N VAL A 21 -6.36 -2.69 3.37
CA VAL A 21 -7.20 -3.26 2.32
C VAL A 21 -7.80 -4.56 2.82
N LEU A 22 -9.12 -4.59 2.93
CA LEU A 22 -9.87 -5.75 3.39
C LEU A 22 -10.43 -6.53 2.21
N LEU A 23 -10.29 -7.84 2.26
CA LEU A 23 -11.01 -8.74 1.35
C LEU A 23 -12.42 -8.94 1.89
N GLN A 24 -13.43 -8.66 1.05
CA GLN A 24 -14.81 -8.96 1.40
C GLN A 24 -14.98 -10.47 1.52
N LEU A 25 -15.57 -10.92 2.62
CA LEU A 25 -15.92 -12.33 2.76
C LEU A 25 -16.98 -12.70 1.70
N PRO A 26 -16.88 -13.89 1.07
CA PRO A 26 -17.86 -14.32 0.09
C PRO A 26 -19.25 -14.48 0.73
N GLY A 27 -20.24 -13.76 0.18
CA GLY A 27 -21.65 -13.94 0.50
C GLY A 27 -22.08 -13.51 1.92
N SER A 28 -23.38 -13.63 2.17
CA SER A 28 -24.05 -13.43 3.46
C SER A 28 -23.90 -14.65 4.38
N GLU A 29 -22.89 -15.50 4.16
CA GLU A 29 -22.74 -16.74 4.91
C GLU A 29 -22.64 -16.47 6.41
N LEU A 30 -21.83 -15.50 6.82
CA LEU A 30 -21.77 -15.10 8.22
C LEU A 30 -23.08 -14.49 8.72
N ASP A 31 -23.76 -13.69 7.89
CA ASP A 31 -25.01 -13.01 8.27
C ASP A 31 -26.15 -14.00 8.56
N HIS A 32 -26.04 -15.24 8.07
CA HIS A 32 -27.05 -16.29 8.25
C HIS A 32 -26.63 -17.38 9.24
N LEU A 33 -25.42 -17.33 9.79
CA LEU A 33 -24.95 -18.29 10.78
C LEU A 33 -25.30 -17.82 12.19
N SER A 34 -25.80 -18.74 13.01
CA SER A 34 -25.81 -18.53 14.45
C SER A 34 -24.39 -18.53 15.00
N ILE A 35 -24.18 -17.91 16.17
CA ILE A 35 -22.88 -17.93 16.87
C ILE A 35 -22.37 -19.37 17.05
N GLN A 36 -23.27 -20.31 17.36
CA GLN A 36 -22.91 -21.72 17.51
C GLN A 36 -22.38 -22.32 16.20
N GLN A 37 -23.03 -22.04 15.07
CA GLN A 37 -22.56 -22.52 13.77
C GLN A 37 -21.22 -21.89 13.36
N VAL A 38 -20.95 -20.64 13.75
CA VAL A 38 -19.63 -20.02 13.56
C VAL A 38 -18.57 -20.78 14.36
N TYR A 39 -18.86 -21.18 15.60
CA TYR A 39 -17.93 -21.98 16.41
C TYR A 39 -17.71 -23.39 15.86
N GLU A 40 -18.77 -24.06 15.39
CA GLU A 40 -18.69 -25.40 14.82
C GLU A 40 -17.87 -25.42 13.52
N ARG A 41 -17.99 -24.39 12.67
CA ARG A 41 -17.21 -24.27 11.42
C ARG A 41 -15.75 -23.91 11.63
N ASN A 42 -15.46 -23.15 12.68
CA ASN A 42 -14.13 -22.62 12.95
C ASN A 42 -13.62 -23.23 14.25
N TYR A 43 -13.76 -22.49 15.34
CA TYR A 43 -13.57 -22.94 16.71
C TYR A 43 -14.25 -21.95 17.64
N LYS A 44 -14.59 -22.40 18.85
CA LYS A 44 -14.97 -21.50 19.94
C LYS A 44 -13.68 -20.92 20.54
N PRO A 45 -13.50 -19.59 20.56
CA PRO A 45 -12.27 -19.01 21.10
C PRO A 45 -12.22 -19.21 22.61
N ASP A 46 -11.06 -19.65 23.10
CA ASP A 46 -10.83 -19.79 24.53
C ASP A 46 -10.66 -18.40 25.18
N PRO A 47 -11.26 -18.18 26.36
CA PRO A 47 -11.09 -16.94 27.09
C PRO A 47 -9.66 -16.82 27.59
N CYS A 48 -9.00 -15.70 27.31
CA CYS A 48 -7.73 -15.32 27.91
C CYS A 48 -8.00 -14.27 29.02
N PRO A 49 -7.81 -14.62 30.30
CA PRO A 49 -8.06 -13.68 31.40
C PRO A 49 -7.15 -12.46 31.29
N MET A 50 -7.73 -11.27 31.45
CA MET A 50 -6.94 -10.04 31.50
C MET A 50 -6.15 -9.98 32.81
N THR A 51 -4.83 -9.85 32.69
CA THR A 51 -3.92 -9.68 33.81
C THR A 51 -3.19 -8.34 33.70
N ARG A 52 -2.89 -7.73 34.85
CA ARG A 52 -2.04 -6.55 34.88
C ARG A 52 -0.58 -6.99 34.81
N THR A 53 0.24 -6.22 34.10
CA THR A 53 1.68 -6.46 34.01
C THR A 53 2.41 -6.31 35.35
N ASP A 54 1.83 -5.55 36.29
CA ASP A 54 2.34 -5.37 37.66
C ASP A 54 1.84 -6.44 38.65
N GLY A 55 1.09 -7.44 38.17
CA GLY A 55 0.55 -8.54 38.99
C GLY A 55 -0.59 -8.14 39.93
N GLN A 56 -1.04 -6.88 39.91
CA GLN A 56 -2.16 -6.44 40.73
C GLN A 56 -3.50 -6.95 40.15
N PRO A 57 -4.56 -7.01 40.97
CA PRO A 57 -5.89 -7.36 40.46
C PRO A 57 -6.46 -6.26 39.55
N VAL A 58 -7.24 -6.66 38.55
CA VAL A 58 -8.00 -5.75 37.68
C VAL A 58 -9.31 -5.39 38.39
N PHE A 59 -9.42 -4.16 38.90
CA PHE A 59 -10.60 -3.70 39.65
C PHE A 59 -11.56 -2.81 38.84
N SER A 60 -11.15 -2.33 37.67
CA SER A 60 -11.98 -1.40 36.89
C SER A 60 -13.09 -2.16 36.16
N PRO A 61 -14.37 -1.75 36.31
CA PRO A 61 -15.48 -2.34 35.56
C PRO A 61 -15.40 -2.03 34.06
N SER A 62 -14.59 -1.03 33.67
CA SER A 62 -14.37 -0.67 32.26
C SER A 62 -13.38 -1.59 31.54
N VAL A 63 -12.74 -2.52 32.25
CA VAL A 63 -11.80 -3.49 31.66
C VAL A 63 -12.52 -4.83 31.47
N PRO A 64 -12.53 -5.40 30.26
CA PRO A 64 -13.13 -6.70 30.03
C PRO A 64 -12.41 -7.79 30.84
N LYS A 65 -13.15 -8.75 31.38
CA LYS A 65 -12.57 -9.85 32.17
C LYS A 65 -11.67 -10.76 31.33
N ASN A 66 -12.04 -10.96 30.07
CA ASN A 66 -11.33 -11.81 29.12
C ASN A 66 -11.12 -11.06 27.81
N VAL A 67 -10.01 -11.38 27.16
CA VAL A 67 -9.78 -11.14 25.73
C VAL A 67 -9.81 -12.48 25.00
N TYR A 68 -10.04 -12.44 23.70
CA TYR A 68 -10.20 -13.62 22.87
C TYR A 68 -9.31 -13.50 21.64
N THR A 69 -8.64 -14.60 21.27
CA THR A 69 -7.98 -14.68 19.97
C THR A 69 -9.06 -14.69 18.89
N PRO A 70 -8.96 -13.84 17.86
CA PRO A 70 -9.97 -13.78 16.80
C PRO A 70 -9.95 -15.07 15.97
N ASN A 71 -11.15 -15.53 15.58
CA ASN A 71 -11.30 -16.60 14.61
C ASN A 71 -10.60 -16.25 13.30
N TRP A 72 -9.76 -17.16 12.79
CA TRP A 72 -9.15 -17.00 11.48
C TRP A 72 -10.15 -17.44 10.40
N LEU A 73 -10.75 -16.48 9.71
CA LEU A 73 -11.72 -16.69 8.63
C LEU A 73 -11.07 -16.65 7.22
N GLY A 74 -9.74 -16.72 7.15
CA GLY A 74 -9.01 -16.64 5.90
C GLY A 74 -8.98 -17.97 5.16
N LYS A 75 -8.93 -17.90 3.83
CA LYS A 75 -8.62 -19.03 2.95
C LYS A 75 -7.29 -18.81 2.20
N PRO A 76 -6.61 -19.87 1.75
CA PRO A 76 -5.42 -19.72 0.93
C PRO A 76 -5.68 -18.84 -0.30
N SER A 77 -4.69 -18.02 -0.69
CA SER A 77 -4.88 -17.05 -1.78
C SER A 77 -5.22 -17.69 -3.12
N TYR A 78 -4.77 -18.91 -3.38
CA TYR A 78 -5.10 -19.68 -4.59
C TYR A 78 -6.54 -20.23 -4.61
N GLU A 79 -7.26 -20.17 -3.49
CA GLU A 79 -8.69 -20.51 -3.40
C GLU A 79 -9.60 -19.28 -3.49
N VAL A 80 -9.02 -18.06 -3.51
CA VAL A 80 -9.77 -16.81 -3.72
C VAL A 80 -10.04 -16.66 -5.22
N LEU A 81 -11.30 -16.86 -5.61
CA LEU A 81 -11.72 -16.68 -6.99
C LEU A 81 -11.90 -15.19 -7.30
N LEU A 82 -11.61 -14.77 -8.54
CA LEU A 82 -11.75 -13.37 -8.96
C LEU A 82 -13.15 -12.77 -8.68
N PRO A 83 -14.28 -13.50 -8.90
CA PRO A 83 -15.61 -12.98 -8.57
C PRO A 83 -15.81 -12.62 -7.09
N GLU A 84 -15.06 -13.28 -6.19
CA GLU A 84 -15.11 -13.08 -4.74
C GLU A 84 -14.04 -12.09 -4.26
N ALA A 85 -13.06 -11.75 -5.09
CA ALA A 85 -11.90 -10.93 -4.75
C ALA A 85 -12.23 -9.42 -4.64
N LYS A 86 -13.32 -9.08 -3.93
CA LYS A 86 -13.79 -7.70 -3.76
C LYS A 86 -13.03 -7.04 -2.62
N LEU A 87 -12.34 -5.95 -2.92
CA LEU A 87 -11.49 -5.24 -1.97
C LEU A 87 -12.20 -3.99 -1.43
N TRP A 88 -12.02 -3.73 -0.13
CA TRP A 88 -12.47 -2.53 0.56
C TRP A 88 -11.28 -1.77 1.12
N LEU A 89 -11.24 -0.46 0.88
CA LEU A 89 -10.31 0.42 1.58
C LEU A 89 -10.92 0.75 2.94
N ALA A 90 -10.17 0.47 4.01
CA ALA A 90 -10.60 0.62 5.38
C ALA A 90 -9.64 1.53 6.15
N ASP A 91 -10.01 1.83 7.40
CA ASP A 91 -9.23 2.65 8.34
C ASP A 91 -8.93 4.08 7.86
N PHE A 92 -9.96 4.93 7.92
CA PHE A 92 -9.85 6.36 7.67
C PHE A 92 -9.41 7.15 8.91
N GLY A 93 -8.79 6.51 9.91
CA GLY A 93 -8.40 7.17 11.17
C GLY A 93 -7.35 8.28 11.00
N THR A 94 -6.60 8.27 9.90
CA THR A 94 -5.58 9.28 9.55
C THR A 94 -6.02 10.21 8.42
N ALA A 95 -7.22 10.00 7.88
CA ALA A 95 -7.75 10.72 6.73
C ALA A 95 -7.94 12.21 7.04
N PHE A 96 -7.77 13.03 6.02
CA PHE A 96 -7.84 14.48 6.17
C PHE A 96 -8.37 15.17 4.91
N ASN A 97 -8.92 16.36 5.07
CA ASN A 97 -9.31 17.20 3.94
C ASN A 97 -8.28 18.33 3.73
N PRO A 98 -7.47 18.30 2.65
CA PRO A 98 -6.44 19.31 2.38
C PRO A 98 -6.97 20.74 2.24
N SER A 99 -8.27 20.94 1.96
CA SER A 99 -8.87 22.28 1.90
C SER A 99 -9.30 22.82 3.27
N GLN A 100 -9.31 21.97 4.30
CA GLN A 100 -9.79 22.32 5.65
C GLN A 100 -8.71 22.22 6.72
N GLU A 101 -7.71 21.36 6.53
CA GLU A 101 -6.61 21.19 7.48
C GLU A 101 -5.25 21.11 6.78
N THR A 102 -4.22 21.62 7.47
CA THR A 102 -2.82 21.51 7.03
C THR A 102 -2.20 20.27 7.68
N ARG A 103 -1.82 19.29 6.88
CA ARG A 103 -1.10 18.09 7.32
C ARG A 103 0.34 18.11 6.83
N LEU A 104 1.31 18.32 7.74
CA LEU A 104 2.74 18.32 7.40
C LEU A 104 3.41 16.95 7.60
N LEU A 105 2.85 16.12 8.48
CA LEU A 105 3.42 14.84 8.86
C LEU A 105 2.66 13.70 8.18
N SER A 106 3.41 12.75 7.62
CA SER A 106 2.85 11.49 7.12
C SER A 106 2.84 10.44 8.22
N TYR A 107 1.68 9.82 8.46
CA TYR A 107 1.53 8.71 9.40
C TYR A 107 1.74 7.34 8.75
N THR A 108 1.90 7.29 7.43
CA THR A 108 2.26 6.08 6.71
C THR A 108 3.52 5.44 7.28
N HIS A 109 3.54 4.10 7.28
CA HIS A 109 4.76 3.33 7.47
C HIS A 109 5.89 3.85 6.58
N LEU A 110 7.13 3.81 7.10
CA LEU A 110 8.30 4.43 6.47
C LEU A 110 8.49 4.03 5.00
N GLN A 111 8.23 2.77 4.66
CA GLN A 111 8.39 2.22 3.30
C GLN A 111 7.36 2.77 2.30
N ASN A 112 6.18 3.17 2.80
CA ASN A 112 5.09 3.70 2.00
C ASN A 112 5.02 5.23 2.04
N ARG A 113 5.91 5.85 2.83
CA ARG A 113 5.95 7.29 3.03
C ARG A 113 6.38 8.00 1.74
N PRO A 114 5.64 9.02 1.33
CA PRO A 114 6.01 9.78 0.16
C PRO A 114 7.23 10.67 0.47
N PRO A 115 8.13 10.88 -0.50
CA PRO A 115 9.43 11.52 -0.28
C PRO A 115 9.34 12.98 0.15
N GLU A 116 8.28 13.71 -0.24
CA GLU A 116 8.03 15.08 0.19
C GLU A 116 7.86 15.20 1.70
N ALA A 117 7.38 14.16 2.39
CA ALA A 117 7.26 14.17 3.85
C ALA A 117 8.63 14.24 4.55
N VAL A 118 9.69 13.82 3.85
CA VAL A 118 11.09 13.88 4.33
C VAL A 118 11.76 15.18 3.88
N PHE A 119 11.68 15.50 2.59
CA PHE A 119 12.46 16.60 2.01
C PHE A 119 11.75 17.96 1.96
N ASP A 120 10.44 17.98 2.15
CA ASP A 120 9.60 19.18 2.07
C ASP A 120 8.61 19.25 3.24
N SER A 121 9.09 18.96 4.45
CA SER A 121 8.31 18.86 5.68
C SER A 121 7.58 20.16 6.11
N THR A 122 7.82 21.27 5.42
CA THR A 122 7.09 22.53 5.62
C THR A 122 5.90 22.70 4.68
N LYS A 123 5.79 21.87 3.63
CA LYS A 123 4.65 21.89 2.71
C LYS A 123 3.59 20.87 3.14
N PRO A 124 2.29 21.20 2.99
CA PRO A 124 1.22 20.25 3.29
C PRO A 124 1.22 19.06 2.34
N LEU A 125 0.93 17.88 2.87
CA LEU A 125 0.58 16.71 2.10
C LEU A 125 -0.72 16.96 1.33
N THR A 126 -0.81 16.36 0.14
CA THR A 126 -1.93 16.52 -0.79
C THR A 126 -2.42 15.15 -1.25
N PHE A 127 -3.40 15.10 -2.16
CA PHE A 127 -3.85 13.85 -2.78
C PHE A 127 -2.71 12.99 -3.36
N SER A 128 -1.61 13.61 -3.79
CA SER A 128 -0.45 12.89 -4.33
C SER A 128 0.24 11.97 -3.32
N SER A 129 0.14 12.25 -2.00
CA SER A 129 0.69 11.36 -0.97
C SER A 129 0.03 9.98 -1.01
N ASP A 130 -1.29 9.94 -1.18
CA ASP A 130 -2.04 8.70 -1.36
C ASP A 130 -1.67 7.99 -2.66
N ILE A 131 -1.43 8.73 -3.74
CA ILE A 131 -1.07 8.12 -5.03
C ILE A 131 0.28 7.44 -4.96
N TRP A 132 1.25 8.06 -4.29
CA TRP A 132 2.55 7.45 -4.03
C TRP A 132 2.39 6.12 -3.29
N SER A 133 1.71 6.14 -2.14
CA SER A 133 1.49 4.93 -1.34
C SER A 133 0.65 3.87 -2.08
N LEU A 134 -0.33 4.31 -2.88
CA LEU A 134 -1.12 3.42 -3.75
C LEU A 134 -0.26 2.76 -4.82
N GLY A 135 0.71 3.48 -5.41
CA GLY A 135 1.62 2.93 -6.42
C GLY A 135 2.49 1.81 -5.84
N LEU A 136 3.00 2.02 -4.63
CA LEU A 136 3.77 1.01 -3.89
C LEU A 136 2.90 -0.21 -3.55
N MET A 137 1.66 0.02 -3.08
CA MET A 137 0.71 -1.05 -2.76
C MET A 137 0.31 -1.87 -4.00
N VAL A 138 0.07 -1.22 -5.14
CA VAL A 138 -0.23 -1.90 -6.41
C VAL A 138 0.96 -2.73 -6.87
N TRP A 139 2.18 -2.22 -6.76
CA TRP A 139 3.39 -3.00 -7.04
C TRP A 139 3.48 -4.24 -6.16
N GLU A 140 3.31 -4.09 -4.85
CA GLU A 140 3.41 -5.18 -3.89
C GLU A 140 2.34 -6.24 -4.15
N GLY A 141 1.09 -5.83 -4.37
CA GLY A 141 -0.01 -6.74 -4.71
C GLY A 141 0.18 -7.45 -6.06
N MET A 142 0.87 -6.80 -7.00
CA MET A 142 1.23 -7.39 -8.29
C MET A 142 2.51 -8.21 -8.24
N GLY A 143 3.35 -8.13 -7.22
CA GLY A 143 4.66 -8.77 -7.16
C GLY A 143 4.72 -9.94 -6.18
N SER A 144 5.90 -10.56 -6.06
CA SER A 144 6.20 -11.51 -4.99
C SER A 144 6.91 -10.85 -3.79
N GLY A 145 6.83 -9.52 -3.66
CA GLY A 145 7.53 -8.77 -2.62
C GLY A 145 7.38 -7.25 -2.77
N PRO A 146 7.82 -6.49 -1.76
CA PRO A 146 7.65 -5.05 -1.71
C PRO A 146 8.49 -4.33 -2.78
N PHE A 147 8.08 -3.12 -3.14
CA PHE A 147 8.86 -2.25 -4.03
C PHE A 147 10.20 -1.84 -3.37
N MET A 148 10.15 -1.50 -2.08
CA MET A 148 11.30 -1.16 -1.25
C MET A 148 11.77 -2.42 -0.51
N SER A 149 13.04 -2.78 -0.66
CA SER A 149 13.63 -3.94 0.00
C SER A 149 13.98 -3.69 1.48
N GLY A 150 13.84 -2.42 1.91
CA GLY A 150 14.32 -1.89 3.17
C GLY A 150 13.50 -2.22 4.43
N PHE A 151 12.85 -3.39 4.55
CA PHE A 151 11.89 -3.65 5.65
C PHE A 151 12.49 -3.52 7.06
N LEU A 152 13.82 -3.64 7.19
CA LEU A 152 14.56 -3.58 8.46
C LEU A 152 15.48 -2.34 8.58
N PHE A 153 15.31 -1.33 7.73
CA PHE A 153 16.25 -0.22 7.63
C PHE A 153 15.60 1.14 7.85
N GLY A 154 16.43 2.15 8.14
CA GLY A 154 16.00 3.50 8.48
C GLY A 154 15.58 4.32 7.26
N GLU A 155 15.23 5.58 7.51
CA GLU A 155 14.70 6.49 6.47
C GLU A 155 15.67 6.66 5.30
N ASN A 156 16.97 6.75 5.60
CA ASN A 156 18.01 6.88 4.59
C ASN A 156 18.01 5.70 3.59
N GLU A 157 17.88 4.46 4.07
CA GLU A 157 17.89 3.29 3.19
C GLU A 157 16.64 3.23 2.30
N VAL A 158 15.50 3.73 2.78
CA VAL A 158 14.29 3.87 1.95
C VAL A 158 14.52 4.91 0.84
N ILE A 159 15.14 6.06 1.15
CA ILE A 159 15.49 7.05 0.12
C ILE A 159 16.48 6.48 -0.90
N VAL A 160 17.50 5.73 -0.46
CA VAL A 160 18.44 5.06 -1.37
C VAL A 160 17.69 4.13 -2.34
N ASP A 161 16.76 3.34 -1.82
CA ASP A 161 15.97 2.41 -2.64
C ASP A 161 15.08 3.15 -3.64
N GLN A 162 14.49 4.28 -3.25
CA GLN A 162 13.73 5.16 -4.13
C GLN A 162 14.62 5.70 -5.26
N VAL A 163 15.80 6.21 -4.94
CA VAL A 163 16.75 6.75 -5.93
C VAL A 163 17.23 5.68 -6.90
N ASP A 164 17.50 4.47 -6.40
CA ASP A 164 17.89 3.34 -7.23
C ASP A 164 16.82 2.95 -8.23
N ALA A 165 15.56 2.96 -7.80
CA ALA A 165 14.45 2.52 -8.61
C ALA A 165 14.03 3.62 -9.62
N LEU A 166 13.88 4.86 -9.15
CA LEU A 166 13.20 5.94 -9.86
C LEU A 166 14.17 6.96 -10.50
N GLY A 167 15.45 6.92 -10.13
CA GLY A 167 16.46 7.87 -10.57
C GLY A 167 16.75 8.97 -9.53
N PRO A 168 17.49 10.01 -9.92
CA PRO A 168 17.93 11.04 -8.97
C PRO A 168 16.77 11.85 -8.39
N LEU A 169 16.92 12.27 -7.14
CA LEU A 169 16.00 13.22 -6.49
C LEU A 169 16.01 14.57 -7.24
N PRO A 170 14.92 15.37 -7.13
CA PRO A 170 14.96 16.79 -7.47
C PRO A 170 16.16 17.47 -6.82
N HIS A 171 16.77 18.43 -7.51
CA HIS A 171 18.03 19.05 -7.08
C HIS A 171 17.95 19.62 -5.65
N GLU A 172 16.87 20.32 -5.33
CA GLU A 172 16.66 20.91 -4.01
C GLU A 172 16.49 19.86 -2.89
N TRP A 173 16.05 18.65 -3.22
CA TRP A 173 15.94 17.54 -2.26
C TRP A 173 17.26 16.79 -2.16
N TRP A 174 17.96 16.65 -3.28
CA TRP A 174 19.32 16.11 -3.32
C TRP A 174 20.26 16.91 -2.42
N GLU A 175 20.15 18.24 -2.38
CA GLU A 175 20.93 19.13 -1.50
C GLU A 175 20.59 18.97 -0.01
N LYS A 176 19.34 18.67 0.32
CA LYS A 176 18.90 18.45 1.71
C LYS A 176 19.24 17.06 2.25
N TRP A 177 19.63 16.11 1.38
CA TRP A 177 19.91 14.74 1.80
C TRP A 177 21.28 14.63 2.47
N GLU A 178 21.31 14.81 3.80
CA GLU A 178 22.54 14.89 4.61
C GLU A 178 23.46 13.66 4.46
N THR A 179 22.87 12.46 4.42
CA THR A 179 23.59 11.19 4.35
C THR A 179 23.90 10.72 2.93
N ARG A 180 23.61 11.53 1.90
CA ARG A 180 23.86 11.19 0.48
C ARG A 180 25.32 10.81 0.21
N THR A 181 26.26 11.44 0.91
CA THR A 181 27.71 11.23 0.72
C THR A 181 28.16 9.85 1.22
N ASN A 182 27.36 9.17 2.05
CA ASN A 182 27.66 7.81 2.49
C ASN A 182 27.33 6.76 1.42
N VAL A 183 26.42 7.09 0.50
CA VAL A 183 25.82 6.14 -0.44
C VAL A 183 26.10 6.49 -1.90
N SER A 184 26.43 7.75 -2.19
CA SER A 184 26.71 8.26 -3.53
C SER A 184 27.91 9.22 -3.55
N THR A 185 28.59 9.28 -4.69
CA THR A 185 29.62 10.28 -5.01
C THR A 185 28.99 11.63 -5.34
N GLU A 186 29.78 12.69 -5.41
CA GLU A 186 29.30 14.03 -5.81
C GLU A 186 28.65 14.03 -7.21
N GLY A 187 29.08 13.12 -8.09
CA GLY A 187 28.47 12.90 -9.41
C GLY A 187 27.24 11.98 -9.40
N GLY A 188 26.67 11.68 -8.24
CA GLY A 188 25.46 10.84 -8.09
C GLY A 188 25.68 9.34 -8.29
N GLN A 189 26.93 8.88 -8.40
CA GLN A 189 27.23 7.46 -8.63
C GLN A 189 27.26 6.69 -7.30
N PRO A 190 26.74 5.45 -7.22
CA PRO A 190 26.77 4.65 -6.00
C PRO A 190 28.20 4.42 -5.49
N LYS A 191 28.42 4.57 -4.19
CA LYS A 191 29.72 4.28 -3.54
C LYS A 191 29.87 2.79 -3.20
N GLY A 192 31.12 2.34 -3.04
CA GLY A 192 31.46 1.08 -2.39
C GLY A 192 31.03 -0.20 -3.11
N GLY A 193 30.83 -0.16 -4.43
CA GLY A 193 30.37 -1.34 -5.19
C GLY A 193 28.92 -1.75 -4.88
N ARG A 194 28.13 -0.83 -4.29
CA ARG A 194 26.72 -1.07 -3.96
C ARG A 194 25.96 -1.47 -5.23
N LYS A 195 25.22 -2.57 -5.13
CA LYS A 195 24.43 -3.08 -6.26
C LYS A 195 23.16 -2.25 -6.38
N VAL A 196 23.03 -1.49 -7.47
CA VAL A 196 21.81 -0.74 -7.80
C VAL A 196 20.76 -1.67 -8.40
N TRP A 197 19.51 -1.41 -8.04
CA TRP A 197 18.35 -2.14 -8.55
C TRP A 197 17.38 -1.15 -9.23
N PRO A 198 17.59 -0.87 -10.53
CA PRO A 198 16.67 -0.04 -11.31
C PRO A 198 15.28 -0.63 -11.38
N LEU A 199 14.26 0.21 -11.62
CA LEU A 199 12.87 -0.22 -11.73
C LEU A 199 12.68 -1.42 -12.66
N GLN A 200 13.29 -1.41 -13.85
CA GLN A 200 13.17 -2.53 -14.81
C GLN A 200 13.70 -3.85 -14.23
N LYS A 201 14.84 -3.80 -13.53
CA LYS A 201 15.42 -5.00 -12.90
C LYS A 201 14.56 -5.49 -11.75
N ARG A 202 13.98 -4.57 -10.96
CA ARG A 202 13.01 -4.92 -9.90
C ARG A 202 11.78 -5.60 -10.51
N PHE A 203 11.27 -5.07 -11.62
CA PHE A 203 10.13 -5.64 -12.35
C PHE A 203 10.43 -7.06 -12.84
N ASP A 204 11.58 -7.25 -13.50
CA ASP A 204 11.97 -8.56 -14.02
C ASP A 204 12.11 -9.62 -12.91
N LEU A 205 12.66 -9.23 -11.76
CA LEU A 205 12.87 -10.14 -10.64
C LEU A 205 11.59 -10.42 -9.85
N ILE A 206 10.83 -9.38 -9.50
CA ILE A 206 9.71 -9.48 -8.55
C ILE A 206 8.39 -9.81 -9.27
N LEU A 207 8.17 -9.25 -10.47
CA LEU A 207 6.91 -9.39 -11.19
C LEU A 207 6.97 -10.43 -12.31
N GLN A 208 8.12 -10.66 -12.95
CA GLN A 208 8.24 -11.60 -14.07
C GLN A 208 8.84 -12.95 -13.68
N ARG A 209 9.87 -13.00 -12.84
CA ARG A 209 10.54 -14.25 -12.43
C ARG A 209 10.09 -14.77 -11.07
N GLY A 210 9.76 -13.89 -10.14
CA GLY A 210 9.32 -14.24 -8.79
C GLY A 210 7.90 -14.81 -8.72
N LYS A 211 7.09 -14.62 -9.77
CA LYS A 211 5.74 -15.16 -9.85
C LYS A 211 5.73 -16.64 -10.21
N LYS A 212 4.89 -17.40 -9.48
CA LYS A 212 4.45 -18.74 -9.89
C LYS A 212 3.24 -18.70 -10.85
N THR A 213 2.66 -17.52 -11.07
CA THR A 213 1.48 -17.28 -11.91
C THR A 213 1.86 -16.77 -13.30
N ALA A 214 0.87 -16.54 -14.15
CA ALA A 214 1.06 -16.03 -15.50
C ALA A 214 1.85 -14.70 -15.50
N LYS A 215 2.78 -14.62 -16.45
CA LYS A 215 3.60 -13.44 -16.71
C LYS A 215 2.82 -12.41 -17.50
N LEU A 216 3.07 -11.14 -17.24
CA LEU A 216 2.55 -10.06 -18.09
C LEU A 216 3.30 -10.12 -19.42
N ASP A 217 2.59 -9.99 -20.53
CA ASP A 217 3.23 -9.85 -21.84
C ASP A 217 3.98 -8.51 -21.97
N ASP A 218 4.69 -8.30 -23.08
CA ASP A 218 5.51 -7.11 -23.27
C ASP A 218 4.69 -5.81 -23.36
N GLU A 219 3.45 -5.86 -23.88
CA GLU A 219 2.57 -4.70 -23.97
C GLU A 219 2.02 -4.33 -22.60
N GLU A 220 1.50 -5.32 -21.88
CA GLU A 220 0.99 -5.17 -20.52
C GLU A 220 2.09 -4.70 -19.56
N SER A 221 3.29 -5.28 -19.67
CA SER A 221 4.45 -4.91 -18.85
C SER A 221 4.81 -3.44 -18.99
N ARG A 222 4.83 -2.94 -20.24
CA ARG A 222 5.15 -1.53 -20.52
C ARG A 222 4.07 -0.61 -19.96
N ALA A 223 2.81 -0.92 -20.22
CA ALA A 223 1.68 -0.14 -19.73
C ALA A 223 1.64 -0.11 -18.18
N PHE A 224 1.91 -1.23 -17.53
CA PHE A 224 1.99 -1.33 -16.08
C PHE A 224 3.13 -0.45 -15.53
N LEU A 225 4.33 -0.58 -16.09
CA LEU A 225 5.48 0.21 -15.66
C LEU A 225 5.29 1.70 -15.88
N ASP A 226 4.66 2.11 -16.98
CA ASP A 226 4.40 3.51 -17.26
C ASP A 226 3.37 4.09 -16.27
N MET A 227 2.35 3.32 -15.89
CA MET A 227 1.44 3.70 -14.80
C MET A 227 2.20 3.85 -13.46
N ILE A 228 3.02 2.86 -13.07
CA ILE A 228 3.78 2.91 -11.82
C ILE A 228 4.73 4.12 -11.79
N LYS A 229 5.45 4.41 -12.89
CA LYS A 229 6.30 5.61 -12.98
C LYS A 229 5.51 6.92 -12.87
N GLY A 230 4.29 6.95 -13.38
CA GLY A 230 3.41 8.11 -13.25
C GLY A 230 2.89 8.31 -11.83
N MET A 231 2.70 7.24 -11.07
CA MET A 231 2.30 7.29 -9.66
C MET A 231 3.46 7.61 -8.72
N LEU A 232 4.66 7.12 -9.02
CA LEU A 232 5.86 7.26 -8.20
C LEU A 232 6.78 8.39 -8.71
N ARG A 233 6.24 9.60 -8.81
CA ARG A 233 7.03 10.81 -9.09
C ARG A 233 7.49 11.44 -7.78
N PHE A 234 8.73 11.91 -7.76
CA PHE A 234 9.26 12.59 -6.57
C PHE A 234 8.47 13.85 -6.28
N ARG A 235 8.23 14.69 -7.29
CA ARG A 235 7.43 15.91 -7.11
C ARG A 235 5.94 15.56 -7.01
N PRO A 236 5.25 15.94 -5.92
CA PRO A 236 3.82 15.67 -5.77
C PRO A 236 2.96 16.18 -6.93
N GLU A 237 3.32 17.34 -7.50
CA GLU A 237 2.63 17.96 -8.64
C GLU A 237 2.83 17.22 -9.97
N GLU A 238 3.84 16.34 -10.07
CA GLU A 238 4.08 15.50 -11.25
C GLU A 238 3.39 14.13 -11.14
N CYS A 239 2.93 13.73 -9.95
CA CYS A 239 2.20 12.50 -9.75
C CYS A 239 0.88 12.49 -10.52
N MET A 240 0.51 11.32 -11.02
CA MET A 240 -0.84 11.10 -11.55
C MET A 240 -1.89 11.34 -10.45
N THR A 241 -3.04 11.88 -10.81
CA THR A 241 -4.24 11.83 -9.96
C THR A 241 -4.85 10.43 -9.98
N ALA A 242 -5.67 10.08 -8.97
CA ALA A 242 -6.36 8.80 -8.93
C ALA A 242 -7.24 8.56 -10.18
N ASP A 243 -7.81 9.62 -10.75
CA ASP A 243 -8.60 9.55 -11.98
C ASP A 243 -7.74 9.33 -13.23
N GLN A 244 -6.53 9.91 -13.28
CA GLN A 244 -5.57 9.59 -14.34
C GLN A 244 -5.10 8.14 -14.22
N VAL A 245 -4.88 7.63 -13.00
CA VAL A 245 -4.50 6.22 -12.79
C VAL A 245 -5.60 5.29 -13.32
N LEU A 246 -6.87 5.56 -13.02
CA LEU A 246 -8.00 4.78 -13.54
C LEU A 246 -8.11 4.81 -15.07
N ARG A 247 -7.66 5.90 -15.71
CA ARG A 247 -7.64 6.07 -17.16
C ARG A 247 -6.32 5.64 -17.81
N SER A 248 -5.38 5.10 -17.05
CA SER A 248 -4.13 4.61 -17.61
C SER A 248 -4.38 3.48 -18.60
N GLU A 249 -3.46 3.29 -19.52
CA GLU A 249 -3.54 2.22 -20.50
C GLU A 249 -3.66 0.85 -19.81
N TRP A 250 -2.87 0.61 -18.75
CA TRP A 250 -2.92 -0.64 -18.00
C TRP A 250 -4.30 -0.90 -17.36
N MET A 251 -4.85 0.13 -16.70
CA MET A 251 -6.16 0.01 -16.05
C MET A 251 -7.28 -0.21 -17.06
N SER A 252 -7.27 0.53 -18.17
CA SER A 252 -8.35 0.52 -19.15
C SER A 252 -8.36 -0.72 -20.06
N LYS A 253 -7.20 -1.24 -20.45
CA LYS A 253 -7.10 -2.40 -21.35
C LYS A 253 -7.09 -3.75 -20.61
N TRP A 254 -6.48 -3.84 -19.42
CA TRP A 254 -6.32 -5.13 -18.71
C TRP A 254 -7.11 -5.18 -17.41
N ALA A 255 -6.85 -4.28 -16.46
CA ALA A 255 -7.35 -4.44 -15.10
C ALA A 255 -8.88 -4.27 -14.96
N LEU A 256 -9.45 -3.19 -15.50
CA LEU A 256 -10.88 -2.91 -15.41
C LEU A 256 -11.71 -3.93 -16.21
N PRO A 257 -11.41 -4.27 -17.48
CA PRO A 257 -12.18 -5.28 -18.20
C PRO A 257 -12.17 -6.65 -17.51
N LEU A 258 -11.03 -7.05 -16.91
CA LEU A 258 -10.95 -8.29 -16.14
C LEU A 258 -11.85 -8.24 -14.90
N ALA A 259 -11.81 -7.14 -14.16
CA ALA A 259 -12.62 -6.96 -12.95
C ALA A 259 -14.13 -6.85 -13.26
N GLU A 260 -14.51 -6.13 -14.33
CA GLU A 260 -15.89 -6.00 -14.79
C GLU A 260 -16.46 -7.35 -15.24
N LYS A 261 -15.66 -8.14 -15.96
CA LYS A 261 -16.02 -9.51 -16.34
C LYS A 261 -16.16 -10.42 -15.12
N ALA A 262 -15.23 -10.34 -14.16
CA ALA A 262 -15.24 -11.17 -12.97
C ALA A 262 -16.40 -10.84 -12.02
N TRP A 263 -16.79 -9.57 -11.92
CA TRP A 263 -17.85 -9.10 -11.03
C TRP A 263 -19.19 -8.85 -11.71
N GLU A 264 -19.27 -9.15 -13.02
CA GLU A 264 -20.47 -9.01 -13.85
C GLU A 264 -21.15 -7.63 -13.74
N ARG A 265 -20.34 -6.57 -13.61
CA ARG A 265 -20.82 -5.19 -13.49
C ARG A 265 -19.84 -4.21 -14.09
N LYS A 266 -20.35 -3.11 -14.64
CA LYS A 266 -19.52 -1.96 -14.97
C LYS A 266 -19.00 -1.28 -13.71
N LEU A 267 -17.73 -0.88 -13.73
CA LEU A 267 -17.05 -0.28 -12.60
C LEU A 267 -16.88 1.23 -12.74
N LEU A 268 -16.78 1.70 -13.99
CA LEU A 268 -16.78 3.11 -14.32
C LEU A 268 -18.04 3.42 -15.14
N ASN A 269 -18.67 4.54 -14.82
CA ASN A 269 -19.79 5.10 -15.59
C ASN A 269 -19.27 5.96 -16.74
#